data_AF-A0A132TDX3-F1
#
_entry.id   AF-A0A132TDX3-F1
#
_cell.length_a   1.000
_cell.length_b   1.000
_cell.length_c   1.000
_cell.angle_alpha   90.00
_cell.angle_beta   90.00
_cell.angle_gamma   90.00
#
_symmetry.space_group_name_H-M   'P 1'
#
loop_
_entity.id
_entity.type
_entity.pdbx_description
1 polymer ?
#
loop_
_entity_poly.entity_id
_entity_poly.type
_entity_poly.pdbx_seq_one_letter_code
_entity_poly.pdbx_strand_id
1 'polypeptide(L)' 'MQWVKRFRRALRPFVQGDYVNFPDLQIKNWPKAYYGENFGRLKQVKRKYDPHNVFRFAQSVPVGKQVRK' A
#
# COMPACT_ATOMS: atom_id res chain seq x y z
N MET A 1 2.99 -1.41 23.42
CA MET A 1 3.01 -1.95 22.04
C MET A 1 3.14 -3.47 21.90
N GLN A 2 3.66 -4.25 22.88
CA GLN A 2 3.82 -5.72 22.70
C GLN A 2 2.49 -6.47 22.54
N TRP A 3 1.44 -6.06 23.27
CA TRP A 3 0.12 -6.69 23.20
C TRP A 3 -0.47 -6.67 21.77
N VAL A 4 -0.49 -5.49 21.12
CA VAL A 4 -0.99 -5.32 19.74
C VAL A 4 -0.24 -6.23 18.76
N LYS A 5 1.09 -6.31 18.87
CA LYS A 5 1.91 -7.16 18.00
C LYS A 5 1.58 -8.65 18.20
N ARG A 6 1.39 -9.09 19.45
CA ARG A 6 1.03 -10.48 19.76
C ARG A 6 -0.37 -10.81 19.24
N PHE A 7 -1.33 -9.91 19.46
CA PHE A 7 -2.70 -10.06 18.98
C PHE A 7 -2.77 -10.14 17.45
N ARG A 8 -2.12 -9.20 16.74
CA ARG A 8 -2.04 -9.20 15.27
C ARG A 8 -1.43 -10.50 14.72
N ARG A 9 -0.38 -11.00 15.39
CA ARG A 9 0.24 -12.28 15.01
C ARG A 9 -0.68 -13.48 15.23
N ALA A 10 -1.44 -13.50 16.32
CA ALA A 10 -2.38 -14.57 16.64
C ALA A 10 -3.54 -14.63 15.64
N LEU A 11 -4.04 -13.47 15.18
CA LEU A 11 -5.15 -13.40 14.22
C LEU A 11 -4.74 -13.62 12.76
N ARG A 12 -3.44 -13.56 12.45
CA ARG A 12 -2.92 -13.63 11.06
C ARG A 12 -3.48 -14.80 10.22
N PRO A 13 -3.72 -16.01 10.76
CA PRO A 13 -4.31 -17.10 9.98
C PRO A 13 -5.79 -16.90 9.60
N PHE A 14 -6.51 -16.00 10.29
CA PHE A 14 -7.96 -15.81 10.16
C PHE A 14 -8.34 -14.54 9.39
N VAL A 15 -7.36 -13.74 8.97
CA VAL A 15 -7.59 -12.45 8.30
C VAL A 15 -6.88 -12.40 6.96
N GLN A 16 -7.45 -11.64 6.03
CA GLN A 16 -6.85 -11.39 4.71
C GLN A 16 -6.87 -9.90 4.40
N GLY A 17 -5.71 -9.38 3.99
CA GLY A 17 -5.54 -7.98 3.62
C GLY A 17 -5.55 -7.02 4.81
N ASP A 18 -5.57 -5.72 4.49
CA ASP A 18 -5.63 -4.61 5.43
C ASP A 18 -6.43 -3.45 4.82
N TYR A 19 -6.98 -2.57 5.66
CA TYR A 19 -7.81 -1.45 5.21
C TYR A 19 -7.04 -0.13 5.21
N VAL A 20 -7.00 0.56 4.07
CA VAL A 20 -6.11 1.71 3.82
C VAL A 20 -6.22 2.84 4.85
N ASN A 21 -7.42 3.06 5.43
CA ASN A 21 -7.62 4.10 6.43
C ASN A 21 -7.07 3.73 7.82
N PHE A 22 -6.53 2.53 7.99
CA PHE A 22 -5.72 2.11 9.14
C PHE A 22 -4.28 1.83 8.69
N PRO A 23 -3.47 2.88 8.46
CA PRO A 23 -2.09 2.72 8.00
C PRO A 23 -1.23 2.02 9.06
N ASP A 24 -0.54 0.95 8.65
CA ASP A 24 0.39 0.21 9.51
C ASP A 24 1.78 0.17 8.89
N LEU A 25 2.72 0.87 9.54
CA LEU A 25 4.13 0.95 9.15
C LEU A 25 4.86 -0.41 9.24
N GLN A 26 4.29 -1.41 9.92
CA GLN A 26 4.88 -2.74 10.06
C GLN A 26 4.64 -3.63 8.83
N ILE A 27 3.73 -3.26 7.93
CA ILE A 27 3.41 -4.05 6.74
C ILE A 27 4.41 -3.73 5.62
N LYS A 28 5.42 -4.59 5.45
CA LYS A 28 6.44 -4.42 4.41
C LYS A 28 5.88 -4.49 2.98
N ASN A 29 5.01 -5.47 2.71
CA ASN A 29 4.35 -5.64 1.41
C ASN A 29 2.95 -5.00 1.40
N TRP A 30 2.88 -3.74 1.84
CA TRP A 30 1.62 -3.01 1.92
C TRP A 30 0.86 -2.97 0.58
N PRO A 31 1.49 -2.87 -0.62
CA PRO A 31 0.71 -2.80 -1.86
C PRO A 31 -0.21 -4.00 -2.06
N LYS A 32 0.30 -5.21 -1.77
CA LYS A 32 -0.50 -6.44 -1.84
C LYS A 32 -1.51 -6.53 -0.70
N ALA A 33 -1.13 -6.13 0.51
CA ALA A 33 -2.01 -6.19 1.68
C ALA A 33 -3.25 -5.28 1.54
N TYR A 34 -3.07 -4.05 1.05
CA TYR A 34 -4.15 -3.07 0.96
C TYR A 34 -4.93 -3.12 -0.36
N TYR A 35 -4.26 -3.44 -1.48
CA TYR A 35 -4.86 -3.30 -2.81
C TYR A 35 -4.87 -4.59 -3.63
N GLY A 36 -4.13 -5.63 -3.22
CA GLY A 36 -4.05 -6.90 -3.94
C GLY A 36 -3.77 -6.70 -5.44
N GLU A 37 -4.56 -7.35 -6.27
CA GLU A 37 -4.46 -7.30 -7.74
C GLU A 37 -4.79 -5.91 -8.31
N ASN A 38 -5.59 -5.10 -7.61
CA ASN A 38 -5.98 -3.77 -8.05
C ASN A 38 -4.82 -2.77 -8.05
N PHE A 39 -3.72 -3.07 -7.36
CA PHE A 39 -2.56 -2.19 -7.29
C PHE A 39 -1.99 -1.84 -8.68
N GLY A 40 -2.04 -2.77 -9.62
CA GLY A 40 -1.62 -2.54 -11.01
C GLY A 40 -2.45 -1.44 -11.70
N ARG A 41 -3.78 -1.53 -11.58
CA ARG A 41 -4.72 -0.56 -12.14
C ARG A 41 -4.59 0.80 -11.46
N LEU A 42 -4.39 0.86 -10.14
CA LEU A 42 -4.18 2.12 -9.42
C LEU A 42 -2.94 2.87 -9.93
N LYS A 43 -1.84 2.16 -10.22
CA LYS A 43 -0.65 2.79 -10.84
C LYS A 43 -0.94 3.33 -12.24
N GLN A 44 -1.83 2.70 -13.02
CA GLN A 44 -2.24 3.23 -14.33
C GLN A 44 -3.03 4.52 -14.17
N VAL A 45 -4.00 4.56 -13.25
CA VAL A 45 -4.79 5.76 -12.95
C VAL A 45 -3.89 6.89 -12.44
N LYS A 46 -3.00 6.60 -11.48
CA LYS A 46 -2.03 7.57 -10.95
C LYS A 46 -1.16 8.17 -12.06
N ARG A 47 -0.64 7.35 -12.97
CA ARG A 47 0.15 7.83 -14.12
C ARG A 47 -0.65 8.73 -15.07
N LYS A 48 -1.95 8.47 -15.24
CA LYS A 48 -2.82 9.29 -16.11
C LYS A 48 -3.12 10.66 -15.51
N TYR A 49 -3.41 10.71 -14.21
CA TYR A 49 -3.93 11.92 -13.56
C TYR A 49 -2.91 12.68 -12.70
N ASP A 50 -1.84 12.03 -12.25
CA ASP A 50 -0.73 12.64 -11.50
C ASP A 50 0.64 12.10 -11.98
N PRO A 51 1.01 12.34 -13.26
CA PRO A 51 2.24 11.79 -13.84
C PRO A 51 3.53 12.32 -13.20
N HIS A 52 3.48 13.50 -12.58
CA HIS A 52 4.61 14.11 -11.87
C HIS A 52 4.66 13.71 -10.39
N ASN A 53 3.69 12.90 -9.92
CA ASN A 53 3.60 12.39 -8.56
C ASN A 53 3.58 13.51 -7.50
N VAL A 54 2.82 14.57 -7.77
CA VAL A 54 2.63 15.74 -6.90
C VAL A 54 2.02 15.31 -5.57
N PHE A 55 1.02 14.42 -5.61
CA PHE A 55 0.37 13.91 -4.40
C PHE A 55 1.10 12.65 -3.88
N ARG A 56 2.12 12.85 -3.05
CA ARG A 56 2.97 11.77 -2.52
C ARG A 56 3.11 11.81 -1.00
N PHE A 57 3.04 10.64 -0.39
CA PHE A 57 3.29 10.36 1.03
C PHE A 57 3.78 8.91 1.18
N ALA A 58 4.09 8.46 2.39
CA ALA A 58 4.74 7.17 2.64
C ALA A 58 4.04 5.93 2.03
N GLN A 59 2.71 5.96 1.91
CA GLN A 59 1.89 4.88 1.35
C GLN A 59 1.24 5.27 -0.01
N SER A 60 1.71 6.34 -0.66
CA SER A 60 1.16 6.75 -1.96
C SER A 60 1.45 5.72 -3.04
N VAL A 61 0.47 5.50 -3.93
CA VAL A 61 0.64 4.67 -5.12
C VAL A 61 1.71 5.30 -6.02
N PRO A 62 2.80 4.58 -6.37
CA PRO A 62 3.89 5.16 -7.14
C PRO A 62 3.56 5.22 -8.63
N VAL A 63 4.10 6.22 -9.32
CA VAL A 63 4.02 6.35 -10.80
C VAL A 63 5.00 5.42 -11.55
N GLY A 64 5.95 4.78 -10.85
CA GLY A 64 7.07 4.02 -11.45
C GLY A 64 8.29 4.89 -11.75
N LYS A 65 9.39 4.31 -12.25
CA LYS A 65 10.56 5.10 -12.69
C LYS A 65 10.15 5.91 -13.93
N GLN A 66 10.31 7.24 -13.87
CA GLN A 66 10.22 8.07 -15.08
C GLN A 66 11.36 7.66 -16.01
N VAL A 67 11.02 7.23 -17.22
CA VAL A 67 11.98 7.17 -18.32
C VAL A 67 12.29 8.63 -18.66
N ARG A 68 13.48 9.10 -18.27
CA ARG A 68 13.97 10.40 -18.75
C ARG A 68 14.08 10.29 -20.27
N LYS A 69 13.36 11.15 -21.00
CA LYS A 69 13.65 11.43 -22.40
C LYS A 69 14.93 12.25 -22.49
#